data_AF-A0A7C1ISQ2-F1
#
_entry.id   AF-A0A7C1ISQ2-F1
#
_cell.length_a   1.000
_cell.length_b   1.000
_cell.length_c   1.000
_cell.angle_alpha   90.00
_cell.angle_beta   90.00
_cell.angle_gamma   90.00
#
_symmetry.space_group_name_H-M   'P 1'
#
loop_
_entity.id
_entity.type
_entity.pdbx_description
1 polymer ?
#
loop_
_entity_poly.entity_id
_entity_poly.type
_entity_poly.pdbx_seq_one_letter_code
_entity_poly.pdbx_strand_id
1 'polypeptide(L)'
;MMKNTQWWLRAVGGFYLLLALTSLWVLFANPQMFGAMFPFAADALSIRAFSDAWLIFVLEMAGLGAMMLYAAQHPARNGLLVLTVAVLELLRGAGGDLWWILRGWPVANYLPFMVVHIGIALTGLWILRQEKAAKPDDNTDLNV
;
A
#
# COMPACT_ATOMS: atom_id res chain seq x y z
N MET A 1 6.37 -24.26 -4.77
CA MET A 1 6.66 -22.89 -5.28
C MET A 1 5.51 -21.97 -4.89
N MET A 2 5.76 -20.90 -4.12
CA MET A 2 4.74 -19.94 -3.65
C MET A 2 4.34 -18.95 -4.75
N LYS A 3 3.68 -19.48 -5.80
CA LYS A 3 3.28 -18.72 -7.00
C LYS A 3 2.32 -17.56 -6.66
N ASN A 4 1.46 -17.74 -5.66
CA ASN A 4 0.48 -16.74 -5.26
C ASN A 4 1.15 -15.53 -4.59
N THR A 5 2.02 -15.77 -3.61
CA THR A 5 2.82 -14.68 -2.99
C THR A 5 3.68 -13.94 -4.02
N GLN A 6 4.30 -14.66 -4.96
CA GLN A 6 5.08 -14.03 -6.03
C GLN A 6 4.25 -13.06 -6.87
N TRP A 7 3.07 -13.49 -7.33
CA TRP A 7 2.19 -12.63 -8.13
C TRP A 7 1.62 -11.47 -7.32
N TRP A 8 1.27 -11.70 -6.07
CA TRP A 8 0.79 -10.65 -5.18
C TRP A 8 1.85 -9.56 -4.98
N LEU A 9 3.09 -9.94 -4.68
CA LEU A 9 4.22 -9.01 -4.54
C LEU A 9 4.45 -8.20 -5.83
N ARG A 10 4.33 -8.83 -7.00
CA ARG A 10 4.45 -8.14 -8.30
C ARG A 10 3.32 -7.16 -8.56
N ALA A 11 2.08 -7.59 -8.36
CA ALA A 11 0.91 -6.79 -8.64
C ALA A 11 0.85 -5.56 -7.72
N VAL A 12 0.99 -5.76 -6.41
CA VAL A 12 0.94 -4.67 -5.43
C VAL A 12 2.18 -3.79 -5.53
N GLY A 13 3.37 -4.39 -5.71
CA GLY A 13 4.60 -3.61 -5.90
C GLY A 13 4.56 -2.74 -7.16
N GLY A 14 4.07 -3.28 -8.27
CA GLY A 14 3.86 -2.52 -9.51
C GLY A 14 2.81 -1.42 -9.36
N PHE A 15 1.71 -1.70 -8.65
CA PHE A 15 0.70 -0.70 -8.32
C PHE A 15 1.28 0.47 -7.49
N TYR A 16 2.08 0.19 -6.47
CA TYR A 16 2.73 1.23 -5.67
C TYR A 16 3.72 2.07 -6.47
N LEU A 17 4.50 1.46 -7.36
CA LEU A 17 5.39 2.22 -8.24
C LEU A 17 4.60 3.11 -9.20
N LEU A 18 3.51 2.60 -9.78
CA LEU A 18 2.64 3.40 -10.64
C LEU A 18 2.04 4.57 -9.86
N LEU A 19 1.56 4.33 -8.63
CA LEU A 19 1.01 5.36 -7.76
C LEU A 19 2.06 6.43 -7.38
N ALA A 20 3.31 6.01 -7.13
CA ALA A 20 4.40 6.93 -6.88
C ALA A 20 4.68 7.79 -8.13
N LEU A 21 4.77 7.18 -9.32
CA LEU A 21 5.02 7.91 -10.56
C LEU A 21 3.90 8.90 -10.91
N THR A 22 2.64 8.50 -10.77
CA THR A 22 1.51 9.42 -11.00
C THR A 22 1.50 10.54 -9.96
N SER A 23 1.83 10.25 -8.71
CA SER A 23 1.93 11.28 -7.66
C SER A 23 3.09 12.26 -7.90
N LEU A 24 4.25 11.80 -8.41
CA LEU A 24 5.35 12.67 -8.83
C LEU A 24 4.90 13.60 -9.96
N TRP A 25 4.15 13.08 -10.93
CA TRP A 25 3.58 13.90 -12.00
C TRP A 25 2.65 14.98 -11.42
N VAL A 26 1.76 14.64 -10.49
CA VAL A 26 0.91 15.64 -9.81
C VAL A 26 1.77 16.67 -9.08
N LEU A 27 2.73 16.24 -8.27
CA LEU A 27 3.58 17.14 -7.47
C LEU A 27 4.31 18.18 -8.32
N PHE A 28 4.87 17.77 -9.47
CA PHE A 28 5.76 18.64 -10.26
C PHE A 28 5.08 19.29 -11.46
N ALA A 29 4.02 18.71 -12.00
CA ALA A 29 3.34 19.21 -13.20
C ALA A 29 1.95 19.80 -12.94
N ASN A 30 1.25 19.36 -11.88
CA ASN A 30 -0.11 19.83 -11.58
C ASN A 30 -0.43 19.87 -10.07
N PRO A 31 0.35 20.62 -9.26
CA PRO A 31 0.15 20.64 -7.80
C PRO A 31 -1.20 21.24 -7.38
N GLN A 32 -1.83 22.04 -8.25
CA GLN A 32 -3.17 22.61 -8.03
C GLN A 32 -4.25 21.53 -7.84
N MET A 33 -4.02 20.32 -8.36
CA MET A 33 -4.91 19.19 -8.16
C MET A 33 -5.09 18.84 -6.68
N PHE A 34 -4.06 19.02 -5.83
CA PHE A 34 -4.20 18.82 -4.39
C PHE A 34 -5.08 19.90 -3.73
N GLY A 35 -4.95 21.15 -4.18
CA GLY A 35 -5.80 22.24 -3.68
C GLY A 35 -7.28 21.99 -3.97
N ALA A 36 -7.61 21.38 -5.12
CA ALA A 36 -8.97 21.00 -5.46
C ALA A 36 -9.54 19.88 -4.56
N MET A 37 -8.70 19.16 -3.82
CA MET A 37 -9.14 18.12 -2.87
C MET A 37 -9.46 18.68 -1.48
N PHE A 38 -9.02 19.90 -1.18
CA PHE A 38 -9.21 20.48 0.15
C PHE A 38 -10.69 20.83 0.38
N PRO A 39 -11.23 20.61 1.60
CA PRO A 39 -12.58 21.03 1.94
C PRO A 39 -12.67 22.54 2.26
N PHE A 40 -11.61 23.31 2.01
CA PHE A 40 -11.50 24.73 2.28
C PHE A 40 -10.72 25.44 1.17
N ALA A 41 -10.81 26.77 1.11
CA ALA A 41 -10.06 27.57 0.16
C ALA A 41 -8.55 27.39 0.38
N ALA A 42 -7.86 26.84 -0.62
CA ALA A 42 -6.44 26.56 -0.58
C ALA A 42 -5.65 27.72 -1.22
N ASP A 43 -4.72 28.32 -0.49
CA ASP A 43 -3.73 29.22 -1.06
C ASP A 43 -2.48 28.47 -1.54
N ALA A 44 -1.57 29.19 -2.19
CA ALA A 44 -0.34 28.61 -2.73
C ALA A 44 0.57 27.99 -1.64
N LEU A 45 0.58 28.57 -0.44
CA LEU A 45 1.39 28.07 0.67
C LEU A 45 0.81 26.77 1.24
N SER A 46 -0.51 26.68 1.37
CA SER A 46 -1.22 25.47 1.81
C SER A 46 -1.02 24.32 0.84
N ILE A 47 -1.10 24.58 -0.47
CA ILE A 47 -0.84 23.58 -1.52
C ILE A 47 0.62 23.11 -1.43
N ARG A 48 1.58 24.04 -1.30
CA ARG A 48 2.99 23.67 -1.17
C ARG A 48 3.26 22.82 0.06
N ALA A 49 2.75 23.22 1.22
CA ALA A 49 2.94 22.47 2.47
C ALA A 49 2.36 21.04 2.37
N PHE A 50 1.19 20.89 1.75
CA PHE A 50 0.61 19.57 1.50
C PHE A 50 1.43 18.76 0.50
N SER A 51 1.89 19.36 -0.60
CA SER A 51 2.76 18.71 -1.58
C SER A 51 4.06 18.21 -0.95
N ASP A 52 4.70 19.01 -0.10
CA ASP A 52 5.93 18.63 0.60
C ASP A 52 5.69 17.44 1.56
N ALA A 53 4.55 17.43 2.27
CA ALA A 53 4.15 16.30 3.10
C ALA A 53 3.81 15.05 2.25
N TRP A 54 3.13 15.25 1.11
CA TRP A 54 2.75 14.18 0.19
C TRP A 54 3.97 13.51 -0.44
N LEU A 55 5.04 14.26 -0.70
CA LEU A 55 6.29 13.70 -1.21
C LEU A 55 6.83 12.56 -0.33
N ILE A 56 6.67 12.64 1.00
CA ILE A 56 7.09 11.55 1.91
C ILE A 56 6.31 10.26 1.61
N PHE A 57 5.00 10.36 1.38
CA PHE A 57 4.19 9.22 0.95
C PHE A 57 4.66 8.67 -0.40
N VAL A 58 4.97 9.54 -1.36
CA VAL A 58 5.45 9.12 -2.68
C VAL A 58 6.75 8.33 -2.58
N LEU A 59 7.70 8.80 -1.77
CA LEU A 59 8.97 8.11 -1.55
C LEU A 59 8.77 6.76 -0.84
N GLU A 60 7.85 6.69 0.13
CA GLU A 60 7.48 5.44 0.80
C GLU A 60 6.90 4.42 -0.20
N MET A 61 5.96 4.83 -1.04
CA MET A 61 5.36 3.96 -2.06
C MET A 61 6.38 3.51 -3.10
N ALA A 62 7.28 4.40 -3.53
CA ALA A 62 8.37 4.05 -4.44
C ALA A 62 9.30 3.00 -3.82
N GLY A 63 9.73 3.21 -2.57
CA GLY A 63 10.60 2.30 -1.84
C GLY A 63 9.96 0.94 -1.57
N LEU A 64 8.73 0.92 -1.04
CA LEU A 64 7.98 -0.31 -0.81
C LEU A 64 7.70 -1.05 -2.12
N GLY A 65 7.27 -0.35 -3.16
CA GLY A 65 7.02 -0.94 -4.47
C GLY A 65 8.26 -1.63 -5.04
N ALA A 66 9.41 -0.95 -5.02
CA ALA A 66 10.68 -1.52 -5.47
C ALA A 66 11.09 -2.75 -4.64
N MET A 67 10.98 -2.67 -3.31
CA MET A 67 11.28 -3.78 -2.41
C MET A 67 10.38 -4.99 -2.64
N MET A 68 9.09 -4.78 -2.92
CA MET A 68 8.15 -5.86 -3.24
C MET A 68 8.48 -6.54 -4.56
N LEU A 69 8.82 -5.77 -5.60
CA LEU A 69 9.26 -6.35 -6.88
C LEU A 69 10.56 -7.16 -6.74
N TYR A 70 11.51 -6.67 -5.93
CA TYR A 70 12.72 -7.41 -5.59
C TYR A 70 12.39 -8.70 -4.82
N ALA A 71 11.57 -8.60 -3.76
CA ALA A 71 11.14 -9.72 -2.93
C ALA A 71 10.38 -10.80 -3.72
N ALA A 72 9.72 -10.43 -4.82
CA ALA A 72 9.03 -11.37 -5.70
C ALA A 72 9.96 -12.40 -6.35
N GLN A 73 11.28 -12.17 -6.36
CA GLN A 73 12.26 -13.17 -6.82
C GLN A 73 12.43 -14.32 -5.82
N HIS A 74 12.14 -14.09 -4.54
CA HIS A 74 12.27 -15.06 -3.45
C HIS A 74 11.01 -15.11 -2.58
N PRO A 75 9.83 -15.42 -3.15
CA PRO A 75 8.53 -15.27 -2.47
C PRO A 75 8.44 -16.08 -1.17
N ALA A 76 9.11 -17.23 -1.11
CA ALA A 76 9.05 -18.12 0.06
C ALA A 76 9.70 -17.55 1.34
N ARG A 77 10.57 -16.55 1.20
CA ARG A 77 11.27 -15.91 2.34
C ARG A 77 10.61 -14.60 2.78
N ASN A 78 9.64 -14.10 2.03
CA ASN A 78 9.12 -12.74 2.17
C ASN A 78 7.69 -12.67 2.73
N GLY A 79 7.23 -13.72 3.42
CA GLY A 79 5.91 -13.72 4.05
C GLY A 79 5.75 -12.62 5.11
N LEU A 80 6.83 -12.26 5.82
CA LEU A 80 6.81 -11.15 6.78
C LEU A 80 6.57 -9.80 6.07
N LEU A 81 7.14 -9.60 4.88
CA LEU A 81 6.90 -8.38 4.10
C LEU A 81 5.43 -8.25 3.71
N VAL A 82 4.80 -9.34 3.27
CA VAL A 82 3.35 -9.35 2.96
C VAL A 82 2.53 -8.98 4.19
N LEU A 83 2.87 -9.52 5.36
CA LEU A 83 2.20 -9.19 6.62
C LEU A 83 2.40 -7.72 6.99
N THR A 84 3.63 -7.21 6.89
CA THR A 84 3.93 -5.79 7.16
C THR A 84 3.13 -4.88 6.25
N VAL A 85 3.08 -5.17 4.94
CA VAL A 85 2.27 -4.40 3.99
C VAL A 85 0.80 -4.47 4.36
N ALA A 86 0.25 -5.64 4.67
CA ALA A 86 -1.15 -5.75 5.07
C ALA A 86 -1.48 -4.92 6.34
N VAL A 87 -0.59 -4.88 7.32
CA VAL A 87 -0.75 -4.04 8.51
C VAL A 87 -0.69 -2.55 8.15
N LEU A 88 0.26 -2.14 7.31
CA LEU A 88 0.37 -0.75 6.85
C LEU A 88 -0.87 -0.32 6.07
N GLU A 89 -1.38 -1.17 5.18
CA GLU A 89 -2.58 -0.91 4.40
C GLU A 89 -3.83 -0.74 5.29
N LEU A 90 -3.95 -1.51 6.37
CA LEU A 90 -5.08 -1.36 7.31
C LEU A 90 -4.94 -0.11 8.20
N LEU A 91 -3.76 0.11 8.78
CA LEU A 91 -3.57 1.19 9.75
C LEU A 91 -3.35 2.55 9.09
N ARG A 92 -2.34 2.62 8.21
CA ARG A 92 -1.92 3.85 7.54
C ARG A 92 -2.81 4.17 6.34
N GLY A 93 -3.13 3.16 5.53
CA GLY A 93 -3.99 3.30 4.35
C GLY A 93 -5.45 3.55 4.73
N ALA A 94 -6.19 2.47 4.99
CA ALA A 94 -7.61 2.53 5.29
C ALA A 94 -7.94 3.34 6.56
N GLY A 95 -7.13 3.19 7.62
CA GLY A 95 -7.27 4.00 8.84
C GLY A 95 -7.00 5.49 8.60
N GLY A 96 -6.04 5.83 7.73
CA GLY A 96 -5.78 7.19 7.29
C GLY A 96 -6.95 7.78 6.51
N ASP A 97 -7.48 7.05 5.52
CA ASP A 97 -8.63 7.47 4.73
C ASP A 97 -9.87 7.73 5.60
N LEU A 98 -10.15 6.81 6.52
CA LEU A 98 -11.23 6.99 7.50
C LEU A 98 -11.00 8.24 8.35
N TRP A 99 -9.77 8.47 8.82
CA TRP A 99 -9.42 9.66 9.58
C TRP A 99 -9.66 10.95 8.78
N TRP A 100 -9.22 11.02 7.53
CA TRP A 100 -9.48 12.19 6.66
C TRP A 100 -10.97 12.45 6.47
N ILE A 101 -11.76 11.40 6.23
CA ILE A 101 -13.23 11.49 6.13
C ILE A 101 -13.83 12.05 7.42
N LEU A 102 -13.43 11.53 8.59
CA LEU A 102 -13.89 12.01 9.89
C LEU A 102 -13.48 13.46 10.17
N ARG A 103 -12.40 13.94 9.55
CA ARG A 103 -11.93 15.33 9.61
C ARG A 103 -12.64 16.25 8.60
N GLY A 104 -13.66 15.76 7.90
CA GLY A 104 -14.49 16.55 6.99
C GLY A 104 -13.99 16.60 5.55
N TRP A 105 -13.07 15.72 5.17
CA TRP A 105 -12.62 15.64 3.77
C TRP A 105 -13.67 14.95 2.88
N PRO A 106 -13.74 15.29 1.58
CA PRO A 106 -14.77 14.74 0.69
C PRO A 106 -14.67 13.21 0.58
N VAL A 107 -15.75 12.51 0.96
CA VAL A 107 -15.79 11.03 0.95
C VAL A 107 -15.42 10.43 -0.41
N ALA A 108 -15.85 11.09 -1.50
CA ALA A 108 -15.56 10.67 -2.86
C ALA A 108 -14.05 10.55 -3.17
N ASN A 109 -13.21 11.32 -2.47
CA ASN A 109 -11.76 11.32 -2.68
C ASN A 109 -11.05 10.17 -1.95
N TYR A 110 -11.65 9.61 -0.88
CA TYR A 110 -10.97 8.68 0.03
C TYR A 110 -11.61 7.29 0.05
N LEU A 111 -12.94 7.18 -0.13
CA LEU A 111 -13.62 5.89 -0.10
C LEU A 111 -13.08 4.89 -1.15
N PRO A 112 -12.79 5.28 -2.41
CA PRO A 112 -12.21 4.35 -3.38
C PRO A 112 -10.84 3.80 -2.94
N PHE A 113 -9.97 4.66 -2.40
CA PHE A 113 -8.65 4.24 -1.91
C PHE A 113 -8.76 3.36 -0.67
N MET A 114 -9.70 3.64 0.23
CA MET A 114 -9.93 2.83 1.41
C MET A 114 -10.32 1.39 1.03
N VAL A 115 -11.16 1.24 -0.01
CA VAL A 115 -11.52 -0.08 -0.55
C VAL A 115 -10.30 -0.78 -1.15
N VAL A 116 -9.44 -0.06 -1.88
CA VAL A 116 -8.18 -0.61 -2.41
C VAL A 116 -7.28 -1.09 -1.27
N HIS A 117 -7.12 -0.29 -0.22
CA HIS A 117 -6.29 -0.63 0.94
C HIS A 117 -6.76 -1.89 1.65
N ILE A 118 -8.06 -1.97 1.94
CA ILE A 118 -8.67 -3.16 2.53
C ILE A 118 -8.49 -4.37 1.60
N GLY A 119 -8.69 -4.21 0.29
CA GLY A 119 -8.49 -5.26 -0.69
C GLY A 119 -7.06 -5.82 -0.71
N ILE A 120 -6.06 -4.94 -0.75
CA ILE A 120 -4.64 -5.33 -0.71
C ILE A 120 -4.34 -6.08 0.59
N ALA A 121 -4.75 -5.55 1.74
CA ALA A 121 -4.52 -6.17 3.03
C ALA A 121 -5.15 -7.57 3.14
N LEU A 122 -6.45 -7.68 2.83
CA LEU A 122 -7.19 -8.94 2.97
C LEU A 122 -6.67 -10.01 2.01
N THR A 123 -6.35 -9.64 0.78
CA THR A 123 -5.79 -10.59 -0.21
C THR A 123 -4.40 -11.09 0.22
N GLY A 124 -3.54 -10.21 0.74
CA GLY A 124 -2.23 -10.58 1.26
C GLY A 124 -2.32 -11.53 2.45
N LEU A 125 -3.18 -11.22 3.43
CA LEU A 125 -3.43 -12.07 4.59
C LEU A 125 -4.01 -13.43 4.19
N TRP A 126 -4.93 -13.46 3.23
CA TRP A 126 -5.53 -14.69 2.74
C TRP A 126 -4.52 -15.61 2.06
N ILE A 127 -3.59 -15.07 1.25
CA ILE A 127 -2.52 -15.85 0.62
C ILE A 127 -1.58 -16.43 1.68
N LEU A 128 -1.17 -15.63 2.67
CA LEU A 128 -0.32 -16.12 3.77
C LEU A 128 -0.98 -17.25 4.56
N ARG A 129 -2.30 -17.18 4.79
CA ARG A 129 -3.05 -18.24 5.48
C ARG A 129 -3.06 -19.53 4.68
N GLN A 130 -3.31 -19.48 3.38
CA GLN A 130 -3.30 -20.66 2.51
C GLN A 130 -1.92 -21.31 2.44
N GLU A 131 -0.86 -20.51 2.30
CA GLU A 131 0.50 -21.03 2.18
C GLU A 131 1.03 -21.61 3.50
N LYS A 132 0.56 -21.11 4.66
CA LYS A 132 0.80 -21.75 5.95
C LYS A 132 0.07 -23.10 6.05
N ALA A 133 -1.21 -23.16 5.69
CA ALA A 133 -1.98 -24.41 5.73
C ALA A 133 -1.46 -25.48 4.75
N ALA A 134 -0.81 -25.07 3.66
CA ALA A 134 -0.21 -25.96 2.66
C ALA A 134 1.17 -26.50 3.05
N LYS A 135 1.76 -26.06 4.18
CA LYS A 135 2.96 -26.67 4.77
C LYS A 135 2.48 -27.58 5.92
N PRO A 136 2.39 -28.91 5.73
CA PRO A 136 2.17 -29.83 6.84
C PRO A 136 3.32 -29.65 7.84
N ASP A 137 3.02 -29.68 9.13
CA ASP A 137 4.04 -29.63 10.18
C ASP A 137 5.06 -30.75 9.94
N ASP A 138 6.31 -30.36 9.71
CA ASP A 138 7.50 -31.20 9.58
C ASP A 138 7.90 -31.78 10.95
N ASN A 139 6.95 -32.45 11.61
CA ASN A 139 7.09 -33.02 12.96
C ASN A 139 6.82 -34.54 12.98
N THR A 140 6.76 -35.20 11.82
CA THR A 140 6.60 -36.67 11.74
C THR A 140 7.90 -37.46 11.86
N ASP A 141 9.06 -36.81 11.94
CA ASP A 141 10.38 -37.49 11.87
C ASP A 141 11.12 -37.61 13.22
N LEU A 142 10.43 -37.40 14.36
CA LEU A 142 11.03 -37.61 15.70
C LEU A 142 10.64 -38.94 16.37
N ASN A 143 10.12 -39.91 15.62
CA ASN A 143 9.91 -41.27 16.11
C ASN A 143 10.90 -42.24 15.44
N VAL A 144 12.16 -42.19 15.85
CA VAL A 144 13.15 -43.26 15.66
C VAL A 144 13.75 -43.62 17.00
#